data_AF-A0A353F211-F1
#
_entry.id   AF-A0A353F211-F1
#
_cell.length_a   1.000
_cell.length_b   1.000
_cell.length_c   1.000
_cell.angle_alpha   90.00
_cell.angle_beta   90.00
_cell.angle_gamma   90.00
#
_symmetry.space_group_name_H-M   'P 1'
#
loop_
_entity.id
_entity.type
_entity.pdbx_description
1 polymer ?
#
loop_
_entity_poly.entity_id
_entity_poly.type
_entity_poly.pdbx_seq_one_letter_code
_entity_poly.pdbx_strand_id
1 'polypeptide(L)'
;ATGNLQKPNYAWELIQQLEELSLPIGTRLIVGKGMIEEMTGMLVLDKASFFTKYEVLEASNFEMARELFYEDGKMPEDLKTASKSYLEVCDKALQVAHLGNFLSLSAVKDRLIKASQLSPNHISAAMLAQQSIRRPAYFSRFLFTKELNRLLEPLAQFEYEIDQTSELAVTEVYKRTRDRITPLKKRLQRRDIEILDDALNLIKDLNSVGRGASAILDNEEETRAQDMIKFQKKLENFRAGLREGSQPTPKKDN
;
A
#
# COMPACT_ATOMS: atom_id res chain seq x y z
N ALA A 1 27.07 -13.12 -6.97
CA ALA A 1 26.09 -12.29 -6.25
C ALA A 1 26.56 -12.14 -4.80
N THR A 2 26.38 -10.98 -4.17
CA THR A 2 26.92 -10.70 -2.82
C THR A 2 26.05 -11.27 -1.67
N GLY A 3 24.97 -11.98 -1.98
CA GLY A 3 24.03 -12.52 -0.98
C GLY A 3 23.11 -11.47 -0.35
N ASN A 4 23.27 -10.18 -0.66
CA ASN A 4 22.47 -9.10 -0.09
C ASN A 4 21.01 -9.17 -0.55
N LEU A 5 20.08 -9.00 0.40
CA LEU A 5 18.65 -8.93 0.10
C LEU A 5 18.23 -7.50 -0.14
N GLN A 6 17.65 -7.27 -1.32
CA GLN A 6 17.15 -5.97 -1.75
C GLN A 6 15.62 -5.91 -1.68
N LYS A 7 15.10 -4.69 -1.56
CA LYS A 7 13.67 -4.42 -1.73
C LYS A 7 13.18 -4.88 -3.12
N PRO A 8 12.06 -5.61 -3.23
CA PRO A 8 11.43 -5.93 -4.51
C PRO A 8 10.97 -4.69 -5.28
N ASN A 9 11.03 -4.71 -6.61
CA ASN A 9 10.58 -3.60 -7.47
C ASN A 9 9.09 -3.24 -7.29
N TYR A 10 8.27 -4.23 -6.90
CA TYR A 10 6.82 -4.11 -6.66
C TYR A 10 6.47 -4.29 -5.18
N ALA A 11 7.36 -3.84 -4.29
CA ALA A 11 7.22 -4.03 -2.84
C ALA A 11 5.87 -3.54 -2.30
N TRP A 12 5.40 -2.38 -2.75
CA TRP A 12 4.13 -1.81 -2.29
C TRP A 12 2.95 -2.70 -2.69
N GLU A 13 2.91 -3.11 -3.96
CA GLU A 13 1.87 -3.96 -4.51
C GLU A 13 1.84 -5.34 -3.80
N LEU A 14 3.01 -5.92 -3.54
CA LEU A 14 3.14 -7.18 -2.80
C LEU A 14 2.61 -7.07 -1.36
N ILE A 15 2.91 -5.98 -0.64
CA ILE A 15 2.40 -5.78 0.73
C ILE A 15 0.87 -5.62 0.72
N GLN A 16 0.32 -4.86 -0.24
CA GLN A 16 -1.14 -4.75 -0.36
C GLN A 16 -1.78 -6.11 -0.63
N GLN A 17 -1.19 -6.92 -1.52
CA GLN A 17 -1.69 -8.28 -1.78
C GLN A 17 -1.60 -9.18 -0.55
N LEU A 18 -0.50 -9.13 0.22
CA LEU A 18 -0.36 -9.92 1.46
C LEU A 18 -1.39 -9.52 2.53
N GLU A 19 -1.77 -8.24 2.56
CA GLU A 19 -2.84 -7.79 3.44
C GLU A 19 -4.23 -8.28 2.99
N GLU A 20 -4.47 -8.35 1.67
CA GLU A 20 -5.71 -8.85 1.08
C GLU A 20 -5.83 -10.38 1.20
N LEU A 21 -4.74 -11.14 0.99
CA LEU A 21 -4.71 -12.61 0.99
C LEU A 21 -4.96 -13.25 2.36
N SER A 22 -4.86 -12.49 3.46
CA SER A 22 -5.15 -12.96 4.83
C SER A 22 -4.45 -14.29 5.18
N LEU A 23 -3.13 -14.32 5.05
CA LEU A 23 -2.30 -15.44 5.51
C LEU A 23 -2.57 -15.78 6.99
N PRO A 24 -2.22 -17.00 7.46
CA PRO A 24 -2.38 -17.37 8.85
C PRO A 24 -1.77 -16.34 9.81
N ILE A 25 -2.50 -16.02 10.87
CA ILE A 25 -2.02 -15.12 11.92
C ILE A 25 -0.76 -15.71 12.56
N GLY A 26 0.23 -14.87 12.84
CA GLY A 26 1.54 -15.28 13.35
C GLY A 26 2.56 -15.62 12.25
N THR A 27 2.18 -15.51 10.97
CA THR A 27 3.13 -15.68 9.86
C THR A 27 4.27 -14.66 9.98
N ARG A 28 5.51 -15.14 9.91
CA ARG A 28 6.72 -14.33 9.84
C ARG A 28 7.05 -13.97 8.40
N LEU A 29 7.19 -12.67 8.13
CA LEU A 29 7.59 -12.13 6.83
C LEU A 29 9.03 -11.62 6.94
N ILE A 30 9.95 -12.25 6.21
CA ILE A 30 11.34 -11.82 6.14
C ILE A 30 11.50 -10.95 4.90
N VAL A 31 11.94 -9.71 5.08
CA VAL A 31 12.08 -8.74 4.00
C VAL A 31 13.51 -8.25 3.87
N GLY A 32 13.91 -7.87 2.65
CA GLY A 32 15.19 -7.20 2.41
C GLY A 32 15.22 -5.77 2.94
N LYS A 33 16.39 -5.14 2.89
CA LYS A 33 16.56 -3.76 3.36
C LYS A 33 15.72 -2.76 2.57
N GLY A 34 15.24 -1.72 3.26
CA GLY A 34 14.68 -0.53 2.64
C GLY A 34 13.16 -0.55 2.43
N MET A 35 12.45 -1.40 3.18
CA MET A 35 10.99 -1.54 3.15
C MET A 35 10.26 -0.59 4.11
N ILE A 36 10.98 0.19 4.93
CA ILE A 36 10.40 1.06 5.97
C ILE A 36 9.39 2.05 5.40
N GLU A 37 9.64 2.56 4.19
CA GLU A 37 8.73 3.50 3.54
C GLU A 37 7.37 2.84 3.32
N GLU A 38 7.33 1.69 2.63
CA GLU A 38 6.12 0.89 2.39
C GLU A 38 5.41 0.52 3.71
N MET A 39 6.16 0.11 4.72
CA MET A 39 5.59 -0.26 6.02
C MET A 39 4.95 0.94 6.72
N THR A 40 5.56 2.13 6.60
CA THR A 40 4.97 3.39 7.07
C THR A 40 3.69 3.72 6.30
N GLY A 41 3.66 3.44 4.99
CA GLY A 41 2.48 3.57 4.13
C GLY A 41 1.27 2.76 4.62
N MET A 42 1.50 1.58 5.19
CA MET A 42 0.44 0.78 5.81
C MET A 42 -0.21 1.50 6.99
N LEU A 43 0.58 2.21 7.81
CA LEU A 43 0.04 3.00 8.92
C LEU A 43 -0.77 4.20 8.40
N VAL A 44 -0.32 4.87 7.33
CA VAL A 44 -1.07 5.96 6.68
C VAL A 44 -2.45 5.48 6.21
N LEU A 45 -2.52 4.24 5.70
CA LEU A 45 -3.77 3.59 5.28
C LEU A 45 -4.65 3.09 6.43
N ASP A 46 -4.23 3.28 7.68
CA ASP A 46 -4.89 2.76 8.88
C ASP A 46 -4.87 1.22 8.98
N LYS A 47 -3.86 0.58 8.37
CA LYS A 47 -3.67 -0.88 8.35
C LYS A 47 -2.68 -1.36 9.41
N ALA A 48 -2.70 -0.75 10.61
CA ALA A 48 -1.80 -1.14 11.70
C ALA A 48 -1.97 -2.61 12.14
N SER A 49 -3.16 -3.18 11.93
CA SER A 49 -3.43 -4.60 12.17
C SER A 49 -2.59 -5.55 11.32
N PHE A 50 -2.02 -5.09 10.21
CA PHE A 50 -1.04 -5.89 9.44
C PHE A 50 0.13 -6.32 10.33
N PHE A 51 0.62 -5.41 11.17
CA PHE A 51 1.75 -5.65 12.07
C PHE A 51 1.37 -6.36 13.36
N THR A 52 0.08 -6.66 13.60
CA THR A 52 -0.33 -7.57 14.69
C THR A 52 -0.63 -8.96 14.16
N LYS A 53 -1.02 -9.08 12.88
CA LYS A 53 -1.24 -10.34 12.19
C LYS A 53 0.06 -11.00 11.75
N TYR A 54 1.03 -10.20 11.31
CA TYR A 54 2.30 -10.68 10.75
C TYR A 54 3.51 -10.09 11.47
N GLU A 55 4.50 -10.93 11.74
CA GLU A 55 5.80 -10.51 12.26
C GLU A 55 6.73 -10.20 11.09
N VAL A 56 6.99 -8.92 10.83
CA VAL A 56 7.89 -8.48 9.76
C VAL A 56 9.28 -8.24 10.33
N LEU A 57 10.27 -8.94 9.76
CA LEU A 57 11.68 -8.84 10.13
C LEU A 57 12.52 -8.46 8.91
N GLU A 58 13.44 -7.52 9.09
CA GLU A 58 14.43 -7.15 8.07
C GLU A 58 15.64 -8.07 8.14
N ALA A 59 16.05 -8.62 6.99
CA ALA A 59 17.29 -9.35 6.81
C ALA A 59 18.18 -8.63 5.79
N SER A 60 19.46 -8.49 6.13
CA SER A 60 20.43 -7.79 5.27
C SER A 60 20.94 -8.65 4.11
N ASN A 61 21.01 -9.97 4.33
CA ASN A 61 21.55 -10.95 3.41
C ASN A 61 20.84 -12.30 3.57
N PHE A 62 21.16 -13.22 2.66
CA PHE A 62 20.58 -14.55 2.62
C PHE A 62 20.89 -15.37 3.87
N GLU A 63 22.11 -15.25 4.42
CA GLU A 63 22.52 -15.98 5.63
C GLU A 63 21.65 -15.61 6.82
N MET A 64 21.43 -14.30 7.03
CA MET A 64 20.55 -13.80 8.09
C MET A 64 19.10 -14.22 7.84
N ALA A 65 18.59 -14.12 6.62
CA ALA A 65 17.23 -14.58 6.31
C ALA A 65 17.06 -16.07 6.60
N ARG A 66 18.08 -16.87 6.30
CA ARG A 66 18.11 -18.31 6.59
C ARG A 66 18.05 -18.58 8.10
N GLU A 67 18.82 -17.83 8.90
CA GLU A 67 18.80 -17.92 10.36
C GLU A 67 17.46 -17.51 10.97
N LEU A 68 16.73 -16.58 10.34
CA LEU A 68 15.40 -16.16 10.80
C LEU A 68 14.27 -17.10 10.38
N PHE A 69 14.49 -17.88 9.32
CA PHE A 69 13.50 -18.78 8.73
C PHE A 69 13.44 -20.13 9.44
N TYR A 70 14.59 -20.74 9.72
CA TYR A 70 14.62 -22.08 10.31
C TYR A 70 14.44 -22.06 11.83
N GLU A 71 13.75 -23.07 12.35
CA GLU A 71 13.50 -23.23 13.79
C GLU A 71 14.78 -23.46 14.61
N ASP A 72 15.79 -24.12 14.01
CA ASP A 72 17.13 -24.32 14.57
C ASP A 72 18.08 -23.15 14.29
N GLY A 73 17.59 -22.12 13.59
CA GLY A 73 18.32 -20.90 13.29
C GLY A 73 18.71 -20.14 14.57
N LYS A 74 19.93 -19.59 14.58
CA LYS A 74 20.44 -18.80 15.71
C LYS A 74 19.99 -17.36 15.59
N MET A 75 18.74 -17.09 15.95
CA MET A 75 18.24 -15.72 16.01
C MET A 75 19.08 -14.90 17.02
N PRO A 76 19.55 -13.68 16.67
CA PRO A 76 20.27 -12.83 17.60
C PRO A 76 19.47 -12.61 18.90
N GLU A 77 20.14 -12.63 20.05
CA GLU A 77 19.45 -12.64 21.35
C GLU A 77 18.62 -11.36 21.59
N ASP A 78 19.09 -10.22 21.07
CA ASP A 78 18.35 -8.97 21.08
C ASP A 78 17.05 -9.07 20.27
N LEU A 79 17.12 -9.69 19.09
CA LEU A 79 15.94 -9.92 18.24
C LEU A 79 14.98 -10.91 18.92
N LYS A 80 15.49 -11.98 19.54
CA LYS A 80 14.67 -12.93 20.31
C LYS A 80 13.93 -12.27 21.47
N THR A 81 14.61 -11.41 22.19
CA THR A 81 14.01 -10.64 23.29
C THR A 81 12.97 -9.64 22.78
N ALA A 82 13.27 -8.96 21.66
CA ALA A 82 12.34 -8.05 21.00
C ALA A 82 11.09 -8.78 20.50
N SER A 83 11.25 -9.89 19.79
CA SER A 83 10.16 -10.73 19.27
C SER A 83 9.28 -11.26 20.38
N LYS A 84 9.85 -11.76 21.49
CA LYS A 84 9.06 -12.18 22.65
C LYS A 84 8.21 -11.03 23.20
N SER A 85 8.81 -9.86 23.38
CA SER A 85 8.11 -8.67 23.88
C SER A 85 7.00 -8.21 22.95
N TYR A 86 7.23 -8.27 21.64
CA TYR A 86 6.28 -7.97 20.58
C TYR A 86 5.12 -8.97 20.55
N LEU A 87 5.39 -10.28 20.58
CA LEU A 87 4.37 -11.33 20.55
C LEU A 87 3.40 -11.22 21.73
N GLU A 88 3.90 -10.94 22.94
CA GLU A 88 3.04 -10.70 24.10
C GLU A 88 2.06 -9.52 23.92
N VAL A 89 2.44 -8.52 23.11
CA VAL A 89 1.54 -7.41 22.73
C VAL A 89 0.54 -7.88 21.69
N CYS A 90 1.00 -8.60 20.65
CA CYS A 90 0.14 -9.07 19.57
C CYS A 90 -0.94 -10.06 20.06
N ASP A 91 -0.61 -10.98 20.95
CA ASP A 91 -1.57 -11.94 21.52
C ASP A 91 -2.77 -11.25 22.16
N LYS A 92 -2.52 -10.12 22.84
CA LYS A 92 -3.57 -9.28 23.44
C LYS A 92 -4.24 -8.39 22.40
N ALA A 93 -3.48 -7.85 21.44
CA ALA A 93 -3.99 -7.00 20.37
C ALA A 93 -5.03 -7.70 19.49
N LEU A 94 -4.90 -9.02 19.31
CA LEU A 94 -5.85 -9.83 18.55
C LEU A 94 -7.19 -10.04 19.27
N GLN A 95 -7.25 -9.81 20.58
CA GLN A 95 -8.44 -10.02 21.41
C GLN A 95 -9.24 -8.73 21.65
N VAL A 96 -8.72 -7.57 21.23
CA VAL A 96 -9.37 -6.27 21.47
C VAL A 96 -10.19 -5.80 20.27
N ALA A 97 -11.30 -5.13 20.54
CA ALA A 97 -12.14 -4.54 19.49
C ALA A 97 -11.51 -3.29 18.85
N HIS A 98 -10.71 -2.52 19.61
CA HIS A 98 -10.14 -1.25 19.16
C HIS A 98 -8.62 -1.23 19.33
N LEU A 99 -7.90 -1.65 18.28
CA LEU A 99 -6.44 -1.73 18.27
C LEU A 99 -5.76 -0.40 18.63
N GLY A 100 -6.24 0.72 18.08
CA GLY A 100 -5.66 2.04 18.35
C GLY A 100 -5.65 2.41 19.84
N ASN A 101 -6.77 2.15 20.54
CA ASN A 101 -6.88 2.41 21.98
C ASN A 101 -5.94 1.51 22.78
N PHE A 102 -5.87 0.23 22.42
CA PHE A 102 -4.96 -0.71 23.07
C PHE A 102 -3.48 -0.31 22.91
N LEU A 103 -3.06 0.08 21.69
CA LEU A 103 -1.70 0.53 21.44
C LEU A 103 -1.35 1.83 22.17
N SER A 104 -2.35 2.66 22.51
CA SER A 104 -2.13 3.92 23.25
C SER A 104 -1.87 3.74 24.74
N LEU A 105 -2.09 2.55 25.30
CA LEU A 105 -1.79 2.25 26.71
C LEU A 105 -0.29 2.42 26.97
N SER A 106 0.08 3.15 28.03
CA SER A 106 1.49 3.47 28.36
C SER A 106 2.37 2.21 28.43
N ALA A 107 1.90 1.16 29.12
CA ALA A 107 2.62 -0.10 29.24
C ALA A 107 2.85 -0.81 27.89
N VAL A 108 1.89 -0.72 26.96
CA VAL A 108 2.01 -1.30 25.61
C VAL A 108 2.97 -0.48 24.77
N LYS A 109 2.79 0.84 24.77
CA LYS A 109 3.67 1.80 24.10
C LYS A 109 5.13 1.64 24.53
N ASP A 110 5.42 1.68 25.83
CA ASP A 110 6.78 1.58 26.36
C ASP A 110 7.43 0.24 26.00
N ARG A 111 6.65 -0.84 26.02
CA ARG A 111 7.12 -2.17 25.63
C ARG A 111 7.49 -2.23 24.14
N LEU A 112 6.64 -1.70 23.26
CA LEU A 112 6.91 -1.65 21.82
C LEU A 112 8.11 -0.77 21.49
N ILE A 113 8.24 0.38 22.16
CA ILE A 113 9.42 1.25 22.02
C ILE A 113 10.69 0.50 22.42
N LYS A 114 10.71 -0.15 23.59
CA LYS A 114 11.86 -0.94 24.05
C LYS A 114 12.21 -2.07 23.08
N ALA A 115 11.21 -2.80 22.58
CA ALA A 115 11.45 -3.86 21.59
C ALA A 115 12.04 -3.31 20.29
N SER A 116 11.52 -2.18 19.79
CA SER A 116 12.01 -1.53 18.57
C SER A 116 13.44 -0.99 18.70
N GLN A 117 13.80 -0.49 19.89
CA GLN A 117 15.15 0.00 20.19
C GLN A 117 16.14 -1.15 20.35
N LEU A 118 15.70 -2.26 20.95
CA LEU A 118 16.52 -3.45 21.16
C LEU A 118 16.85 -4.14 19.83
N SER A 119 15.89 -4.21 18.91
CA SER A 119 16.13 -4.75 17.58
C SER A 119 15.50 -3.88 16.49
N PRO A 120 16.28 -2.96 15.87
CA PRO A 120 15.81 -2.13 14.76
C PRO A 120 15.35 -2.94 13.53
N ASN A 121 15.85 -4.17 13.39
CA ASN A 121 15.46 -5.08 12.31
C ASN A 121 14.05 -5.68 12.52
N HIS A 122 13.45 -5.52 13.70
CA HIS A 122 12.09 -5.94 13.97
C HIS A 122 11.08 -4.87 13.52
N ILE A 123 10.76 -4.88 12.23
CA ILE A 123 9.89 -3.87 11.60
C ILE A 123 8.51 -3.81 12.26
N SER A 124 7.85 -4.94 12.53
CA SER A 124 6.50 -4.88 13.16
C SER A 124 6.51 -4.16 14.51
N ALA A 125 7.52 -4.42 15.37
CA ALA A 125 7.66 -3.73 16.64
C ALA A 125 7.87 -2.23 16.44
N ALA A 126 8.72 -1.84 15.49
CA ALA A 126 8.94 -0.44 15.14
C ALA A 126 7.67 0.26 14.61
N MET A 127 6.91 -0.40 13.74
CA MET A 127 5.67 0.16 13.18
C MET A 127 4.57 0.31 14.22
N LEU A 128 4.39 -0.68 15.10
CA LEU A 128 3.43 -0.59 16.20
C LEU A 128 3.86 0.46 17.24
N ALA A 129 5.16 0.58 17.51
CA ALA A 129 5.69 1.66 18.36
C ALA A 129 5.39 3.02 17.74
N GLN A 130 5.63 3.19 16.44
CA GLN A 130 5.32 4.42 15.72
C GLN A 130 3.82 4.74 15.76
N GLN A 131 2.95 3.76 15.52
CA GLN A 131 1.50 3.89 15.64
C GLN A 131 1.08 4.34 17.05
N SER A 132 1.70 3.79 18.10
CA SER A 132 1.39 4.12 19.50
C SER A 132 1.83 5.53 19.92
N ILE A 133 2.89 6.07 19.32
CA ILE A 133 3.37 7.42 19.59
C ILE A 133 2.57 8.42 18.78
N ARG A 134 2.59 8.25 17.46
CA ARG A 134 1.95 9.13 16.50
C ARG A 134 1.88 8.45 15.13
N ARG A 135 0.67 8.07 14.73
CA ARG A 135 0.41 7.58 13.38
C ARG A 135 0.88 8.60 12.33
N PRO A 136 1.66 8.18 11.31
CA PRO A 136 1.95 8.99 10.14
C PRO A 136 0.67 9.45 9.44
N ALA A 137 0.58 10.75 9.16
CA ALA A 137 -0.63 11.33 8.57
C ALA A 137 -0.63 11.26 7.03
N TYR A 138 0.56 11.29 6.41
CA TYR A 138 0.69 11.51 4.98
C TYR A 138 1.58 10.46 4.33
N PHE A 139 1.24 10.11 3.09
CA PHE A 139 2.14 9.38 2.21
C PHE A 139 3.38 10.20 1.84
N SER A 140 4.46 9.51 1.53
CA SER A 140 5.48 10.08 0.65
C SER A 140 4.91 10.19 -0.77
N ARG A 141 5.48 11.10 -1.58
CA ARG A 141 5.07 11.23 -2.98
C ARG A 141 5.22 9.90 -3.74
N PHE A 142 6.34 9.20 -3.51
CA PHE A 142 6.63 7.89 -4.10
C PHE A 142 5.54 6.85 -3.80
N LEU A 143 5.15 6.68 -2.54
CA LEU A 143 4.10 5.71 -2.20
C LEU A 143 2.73 6.15 -2.67
N PHE A 144 2.44 7.44 -2.63
CA PHE A 144 1.18 7.96 -3.13
C PHE A 144 1.03 7.66 -4.63
N THR A 145 2.04 7.90 -5.46
CA THR A 145 1.97 7.61 -6.90
C THR A 145 1.83 6.12 -7.17
N LYS A 146 2.49 5.26 -6.37
CA LYS A 146 2.32 3.80 -6.42
C LYS A 146 0.91 3.37 -6.04
N GLU A 147 0.36 3.87 -4.93
CA GLU A 147 -0.99 3.53 -4.49
C GLU A 147 -2.04 4.04 -5.47
N LEU A 148 -1.89 5.27 -5.97
CA LEU A 148 -2.79 5.81 -6.99
C LEU A 148 -2.75 4.96 -8.26
N ASN A 149 -1.55 4.58 -8.74
CA ASN A 149 -1.41 3.71 -9.90
C ASN A 149 -2.08 2.35 -9.69
N ARG A 150 -1.99 1.77 -8.48
CA ARG A 150 -2.67 0.53 -8.11
C ARG A 150 -4.20 0.68 -8.10
N LEU A 151 -4.71 1.77 -7.54
CA LEU A 151 -6.14 2.03 -7.47
C LEU A 151 -6.77 2.33 -8.84
N LEU A 152 -5.97 2.81 -9.80
CA LEU A 152 -6.38 3.03 -11.19
C LEU A 152 -6.28 1.76 -12.06
N GLU A 153 -5.68 0.67 -11.58
CA GLU A 153 -5.55 -0.59 -12.34
C GLU A 153 -6.90 -1.12 -12.88
N PRO A 154 -8.00 -1.13 -12.11
CA PRO A 154 -9.28 -1.61 -12.62
C PRO A 154 -9.80 -0.85 -13.85
N LEU A 155 -9.44 0.43 -14.01
CA LEU A 155 -9.83 1.21 -15.19
C LEU A 155 -9.02 0.82 -16.43
N ALA A 156 -7.76 0.41 -16.24
CA ALA A 156 -6.92 -0.01 -17.36
C ALA A 156 -7.24 -1.44 -17.81
N GLN A 157 -7.75 -2.27 -16.90
CA GLN A 157 -8.25 -3.61 -17.19
C GLN A 157 -9.71 -3.61 -17.67
N PHE A 158 -10.36 -2.45 -17.71
CA PHE A 158 -11.74 -2.35 -18.18
C PHE A 158 -11.77 -2.42 -19.70
N GLU A 159 -12.23 -3.55 -20.21
CA GLU A 159 -12.45 -3.78 -21.64
C GLU A 159 -13.85 -3.26 -22.02
N TYR A 160 -13.87 -2.28 -22.91
CA TYR A 160 -15.11 -1.77 -23.49
C TYR A 160 -15.36 -2.46 -24.82
N GLU A 161 -16.50 -3.14 -24.89
CA GLU A 161 -16.99 -3.78 -26.10
C GLU A 161 -18.25 -3.06 -26.58
N ILE A 162 -18.25 -2.68 -27.87
CA ILE A 162 -19.39 -2.06 -28.54
C ILE A 162 -20.60 -3.02 -28.41
N ASP A 163 -21.74 -2.45 -28.03
CA ASP A 163 -23.04 -3.13 -27.80
C ASP A 163 -23.11 -4.18 -26.68
N GLN A 164 -21.98 -4.53 -26.07
CA GLN A 164 -21.93 -5.46 -24.94
C GLN A 164 -21.72 -4.75 -23.60
N THR A 165 -20.99 -3.62 -23.62
CA THR A 165 -20.72 -2.87 -22.40
C THR A 165 -21.84 -1.88 -22.11
N SER A 166 -22.63 -2.19 -21.07
CA SER A 166 -23.72 -1.32 -20.64
C SER A 166 -23.23 -0.01 -19.98
N GLU A 167 -24.03 1.05 -20.06
CA GLU A 167 -23.81 2.30 -19.30
C GLU A 167 -23.66 2.03 -17.78
N LEU A 168 -24.41 1.05 -17.26
CA LEU A 168 -24.32 0.63 -15.86
C LEU A 168 -22.93 0.09 -15.52
N ALA A 169 -22.34 -0.76 -16.38
CA ALA A 169 -21.00 -1.29 -16.17
C ALA A 169 -19.93 -0.18 -16.15
N VAL A 170 -20.02 0.78 -17.07
CA VAL A 170 -19.12 1.96 -17.08
C VAL A 170 -19.30 2.79 -15.81
N THR A 171 -20.55 3.05 -15.41
CA THR A 171 -20.88 3.83 -14.21
C THR A 171 -20.39 3.14 -12.94
N GLU A 172 -20.49 1.82 -12.86
CA GLU A 172 -20.04 1.03 -11.72
C GLU A 172 -18.52 1.10 -11.57
N VAL A 173 -17.77 0.89 -12.65
CA VAL A 173 -16.31 0.97 -12.64
C VAL A 173 -15.83 2.38 -12.30
N TYR A 174 -16.49 3.42 -12.85
CA TYR A 174 -16.28 4.81 -12.48
C TYR A 174 -16.46 5.04 -10.97
N LYS A 175 -17.65 4.71 -10.42
CA LYS A 175 -17.99 4.95 -9.01
C LYS A 175 -17.05 4.20 -8.09
N ARG A 176 -16.84 2.91 -8.35
CA ARG A 176 -15.96 2.04 -7.56
C ARG A 176 -14.53 2.60 -7.50
N THR A 177 -14.00 3.07 -8.62
CA THR A 177 -12.64 3.61 -8.65
C THR A 177 -12.55 4.97 -7.95
N ARG A 178 -13.51 5.86 -8.22
CA ARG A 178 -13.60 7.18 -7.55
C ARG A 178 -13.69 7.04 -6.04
N ASP A 179 -14.55 6.15 -5.55
CA ASP A 179 -14.82 5.99 -4.12
C ASP A 179 -13.62 5.38 -3.38
N ARG A 180 -12.78 4.58 -4.06
CA ARG A 180 -11.50 4.09 -3.53
C ARG A 180 -10.42 5.17 -3.46
N ILE A 181 -10.36 6.08 -4.42
CA ILE A 181 -9.30 7.10 -4.55
C ILE A 181 -9.62 8.36 -3.72
N THR A 182 -10.88 8.76 -3.62
CA THR A 182 -11.30 9.98 -2.91
C THR A 182 -10.79 10.08 -1.47
N PRO A 183 -10.80 9.00 -0.65
CA PRO A 183 -10.26 9.03 0.71
C PRO A 183 -8.77 9.37 0.81
N LEU A 184 -7.99 9.18 -0.27
CA LEU A 184 -6.56 9.52 -0.28
C LEU A 184 -6.32 11.00 -0.02
N LYS A 185 -7.24 11.90 -0.38
CA LYS A 185 -7.08 13.36 -0.20
C LYS A 185 -6.70 13.76 1.24
N LYS A 186 -7.23 13.04 2.24
CA LYS A 186 -6.95 13.29 3.67
C LYS A 186 -5.56 12.81 4.12
N ARG A 187 -4.85 12.06 3.26
CA ARG A 187 -3.57 11.39 3.49
C ARG A 187 -2.45 11.97 2.62
N LEU A 188 -2.66 13.15 2.02
CA LEU A 188 -1.68 13.80 1.15
C LEU A 188 -1.22 15.15 1.69
N GLN A 189 0.01 15.49 1.34
CA GLN A 189 0.49 16.86 1.47
C GLN A 189 -0.12 17.73 0.36
N ARG A 190 -0.21 19.05 0.61
CA ARG A 190 -0.84 20.00 -0.34
C ARG A 190 -0.29 19.90 -1.77
N ARG A 191 1.03 19.74 -1.90
CA ARG A 191 1.74 19.64 -3.19
C ARG A 191 1.36 18.42 -4.05
N ASP A 192 0.78 17.39 -3.44
CA ASP A 192 0.44 16.15 -4.11
C ASP A 192 -1.08 16.04 -4.37
N ILE A 193 -1.87 17.05 -3.94
CA ILE A 193 -3.31 17.10 -4.18
C ILE A 193 -3.62 17.30 -5.67
N GLU A 194 -2.82 18.08 -6.39
CA GLU A 194 -3.04 18.32 -7.83
C GLU A 194 -3.02 17.01 -8.63
N ILE A 195 -2.08 16.10 -8.34
CA ILE A 195 -2.00 14.77 -8.97
C ILE A 195 -3.27 13.96 -8.69
N LEU A 196 -3.82 14.06 -7.48
CA LEU A 196 -5.07 13.39 -7.13
C LEU A 196 -6.26 13.99 -7.88
N ASP A 197 -6.33 15.32 -7.95
CA ASP A 197 -7.40 16.03 -8.65
C ASP A 197 -7.36 15.72 -10.17
N ASP A 198 -6.17 15.59 -10.77
CA ASP A 198 -5.98 15.13 -12.15
C ASP A 198 -6.51 13.70 -12.36
N ALA A 199 -6.21 12.78 -11.45
CA ALA A 199 -6.74 11.42 -11.50
C ALA A 199 -8.27 11.41 -11.38
N LEU A 200 -8.84 12.22 -10.48
CA LEU A 200 -10.29 12.34 -10.32
C LEU A 200 -10.96 12.94 -11.57
N ASN A 201 -10.30 13.88 -12.25
CA ASN A 201 -10.78 14.44 -13.51
C ASN A 201 -10.72 13.41 -14.63
N LEU A 202 -9.63 12.65 -14.74
CA LEU A 202 -9.53 11.52 -15.66
C LEU A 202 -10.65 10.49 -15.43
N ILE A 203 -10.95 10.16 -14.17
CA ILE A 203 -12.05 9.25 -13.83
C ILE A 203 -13.41 9.83 -14.26
N LYS A 204 -13.61 11.17 -14.19
CA LYS A 204 -14.83 11.80 -14.70
C LYS A 204 -14.95 11.69 -16.23
N ASP A 205 -13.84 11.72 -16.98
CA ASP A 205 -13.87 11.51 -18.44
C ASP A 205 -14.53 10.16 -18.78
N LEU A 206 -14.24 9.08 -18.04
CA LEU A 206 -14.90 7.78 -18.24
C LEU A 206 -16.41 7.86 -18.05
N ASN A 207 -16.88 8.58 -17.03
CA ASN A 207 -18.31 8.75 -16.79
C ASN A 207 -18.99 9.57 -17.90
N SER A 208 -18.28 10.52 -18.53
CA SER A 208 -18.76 11.23 -19.72
C SER A 208 -18.88 10.29 -20.92
N VAL A 209 -17.91 9.41 -21.13
CA VAL A 209 -17.97 8.35 -22.18
C VAL A 209 -19.16 7.42 -21.93
N GLY A 210 -19.37 6.99 -20.68
CA GLY A 210 -20.50 6.13 -20.30
C GLY A 210 -21.86 6.76 -20.54
N ARG A 211 -22.03 8.06 -20.20
CA ARG A 211 -23.27 8.79 -20.52
C ARG A 211 -23.47 8.94 -22.02
N GLY A 212 -22.40 9.22 -22.77
CA GLY A 212 -22.45 9.24 -24.24
C GLY A 212 -22.88 7.91 -24.86
N ALA A 213 -22.71 6.79 -24.14
CA ALA A 213 -23.21 5.45 -24.50
C ALA A 213 -24.68 5.19 -24.16
N SER A 214 -25.37 6.15 -23.53
CA SER A 214 -26.80 6.07 -23.32
C SER A 214 -27.54 6.20 -24.66
N ALA A 215 -28.45 5.26 -24.96
CA ALA A 215 -29.31 5.30 -26.15
C ALA A 215 -30.20 6.56 -26.22
N ILE A 216 -30.29 7.31 -25.12
CA ILE A 216 -31.05 8.56 -24.99
C ILE A 216 -30.32 9.75 -25.65
N LEU A 217 -29.00 9.67 -25.82
CA LEU A 217 -28.16 10.81 -26.23
C LEU A 217 -27.75 10.81 -27.72
N ASP A 218 -28.29 9.88 -28.52
CA ASP A 218 -28.17 9.83 -30.00
C ASP A 218 -26.73 10.04 -30.52
N ASN A 219 -25.76 9.48 -29.81
CA ASN A 219 -24.34 9.58 -30.15
C ASN A 219 -23.95 8.37 -31.04
N GLU A 220 -23.38 8.62 -32.21
CA GLU A 220 -22.95 7.57 -33.14
C GLU A 220 -21.96 6.60 -32.46
N GLU A 221 -22.16 5.29 -32.66
CA GLU A 221 -21.34 4.21 -32.07
C GLU A 221 -19.84 4.39 -32.31
N GLU A 222 -19.48 4.84 -33.50
CA GLU A 222 -18.08 5.09 -33.90
C GLU A 222 -17.46 6.20 -33.04
N THR A 223 -18.21 7.25 -32.71
CA THR A 223 -17.77 8.34 -31.83
C THR A 223 -17.48 7.83 -30.42
N ARG A 224 -18.30 6.90 -29.91
CA ARG A 224 -18.10 6.30 -28.57
C ARG A 224 -16.85 5.45 -28.49
N ALA A 225 -16.63 4.60 -29.50
CA ALA A 225 -15.43 3.78 -29.60
C ALA A 225 -14.17 4.66 -29.66
N GLN A 226 -14.20 5.74 -30.44
CA GLN A 226 -13.11 6.71 -30.51
C GLN A 226 -12.86 7.40 -29.17
N ASP A 227 -13.90 7.80 -28.45
CA ASP A 227 -13.76 8.45 -27.14
C ASP A 227 -13.22 7.51 -26.06
N MET A 228 -13.60 6.23 -26.11
CA MET A 228 -13.02 5.21 -25.23
C MET A 228 -11.54 4.99 -25.51
N ILE A 229 -11.13 4.91 -26.79
CA ILE A 229 -9.71 4.82 -27.17
C ILE A 229 -8.92 6.05 -26.69
N LYS A 230 -9.50 7.26 -26.82
CA LYS A 230 -8.88 8.48 -26.30
C LYS A 230 -8.74 8.43 -24.78
N PHE A 231 -9.76 7.97 -24.06
CA PHE A 231 -9.71 7.78 -22.61
C PHE A 231 -8.63 6.78 -22.20
N GLN A 232 -8.57 5.61 -22.83
CA GLN A 232 -7.56 4.58 -22.54
C GLN A 232 -6.14 5.12 -22.76
N LYS A 233 -5.88 5.84 -23.86
CA LYS A 233 -4.58 6.49 -24.11
C LYS A 233 -4.24 7.53 -23.05
N LYS A 234 -5.20 8.37 -22.64
CA LYS A 234 -5.00 9.34 -21.55
C LYS A 234 -4.65 8.63 -20.24
N LEU A 235 -5.37 7.55 -19.91
CA LEU A 235 -5.12 6.74 -18.72
C LEU A 235 -3.74 6.09 -18.75
N GLU A 236 -3.36 5.48 -19.86
CA GLU A 236 -2.06 4.87 -20.05
C GLU A 236 -0.92 5.88 -19.82
N ASN A 237 -1.00 7.05 -20.45
CA ASN A 237 -0.03 8.13 -20.31
C ASN A 237 0.03 8.65 -18.86
N PHE A 238 -1.12 8.87 -18.22
CA PHE A 238 -1.18 9.31 -16.84
C PHE A 238 -0.50 8.30 -15.90
N ARG A 239 -0.83 7.02 -16.07
CA ARG A 239 -0.24 5.93 -15.27
C ARG A 239 1.25 5.74 -15.55
N ALA A 240 1.71 5.97 -16.79
CA ALA A 240 3.14 6.01 -17.11
C ALA A 240 3.85 7.12 -16.32
N GLY A 241 3.28 8.33 -16.30
CA GLY A 241 3.80 9.44 -15.48
C GLY A 241 3.86 9.13 -13.99
N LEU A 242 2.86 8.41 -13.45
CA LEU A 242 2.90 7.94 -12.06
C LEU A 242 4.07 6.97 -11.80
N ARG A 243 4.36 6.07 -12.75
CA ARG A 243 5.47 5.10 -12.65
C ARG A 243 6.82 5.81 -12.70
N GLU A 244 6.98 6.79 -13.57
CA GLU A 244 8.19 7.61 -13.69
C GLU A 244 8.43 8.47 -12.43
N GLY A 245 7.38 9.11 -11.92
CA GLY A 245 7.42 9.87 -10.67
C GLY A 245 7.66 9.01 -9.42
N SER A 246 7.56 7.68 -9.55
CA SER A 246 7.87 6.70 -8.51
C SER A 246 9.31 6.19 -8.58
N GLN A 247 10.20 6.71 -9.41
CA GLN A 247 11.62 6.33 -9.30
C GLN A 247 12.30 7.13 -8.19
N PRO A 248 13.10 6.49 -7.31
CA PRO A 248 13.88 7.24 -6.34
C PRO A 248 14.85 8.15 -7.08
N THR A 249 14.76 9.47 -6.85
CA THR A 249 15.83 10.38 -7.25
C THR A 249 17.13 9.86 -6.64
N PRO A 250 18.17 9.58 -7.44
CA PRO A 250 19.45 9.13 -6.89
C PRO A 250 19.91 10.19 -5.89
N LYS A 251 20.24 9.76 -4.66
CA LYS A 251 20.93 10.63 -3.71
C LYS A 251 22.18 11.12 -4.44
N LYS A 252 22.29 12.43 -4.65
CA LYS A 252 23.58 13.02 -4.93
C LYS A 252 24.41 12.78 -3.68
N ASP A 253 25.44 11.94 -3.81
CA ASP A 253 26.49 11.85 -2.81
C ASP A 253 27.09 13.26 -2.67
N ASN A 254 26.93 13.85 -1.49
CA ASN A 254 27.68 15.02 -1.04
C ASN A 254 28.80 14.52 -0.14
#